data_AF-A0A6B0XVF6-F1
#
_entry.id   AF-A0A6B0XVF6-F1
#
_cell.length_a   1.000
_cell.length_b   1.000
_cell.length_c   1.000
_cell.angle_alpha   90.00
_cell.angle_beta   90.00
_cell.angle_gamma   90.00
#
_symmetry.space_group_name_H-M   'P 1'
#
loop_
_entity.id
_entity.type
_entity.pdbx_description
1 polymer ?
#
loop_
_entity_poly.entity_id
_entity_poly.type
_entity_poly.pdbx_seq_one_letter_code
_entity_poly.pdbx_strand_id
1 'polypeptide(L)'
;PWMQEVRMPQRFDWSETGFENWRRASDWVAAGVRPRSGQLAAPDLEAAILLPQGRNGPAFMVYPNFNVFLEWNKSFVYVITAAHFAMRLEGAPAYDAGEPGTALDEGQVKALQERLEARGHDVGGIDGILGAKTRSAVQKEQVRLGLPPDAWPTLELLDLL
;
A
#
# COMPACT_ATOMS: atom_id res chain seq x y z
N PRO A 1 -4.78 -11.72 13.66
CA PRO A 1 -4.03 -10.45 13.52
C PRO A 1 -4.64 -9.62 12.38
N TRP A 2 -4.48 -8.29 12.37
CA TRP A 2 -4.92 -7.44 11.27
C TRP A 2 -3.76 -6.96 10.41
N MET A 3 -2.63 -6.60 11.04
CA MET A 3 -1.48 -6.02 10.36
C MET A 3 -0.21 -6.32 11.14
N GLN A 4 0.93 -6.33 10.45
CA GLN A 4 2.26 -6.35 11.03
C GLN A 4 3.20 -5.55 10.14
N GLU A 5 4.05 -4.70 10.73
CA GLU A 5 5.09 -4.00 9.99
C GLU A 5 6.18 -4.99 9.52
N VAL A 6 6.63 -4.82 8.28
CA VAL A 6 7.63 -5.71 7.66
C VAL A 6 8.75 -4.92 7.01
N ARG A 7 9.90 -5.57 6.86
CA ARG A 7 11.01 -5.13 6.03
C ARG A 7 10.93 -5.84 4.69
N MET A 8 11.02 -5.06 3.62
CA MET A 8 11.09 -5.56 2.25
C MET A 8 12.54 -5.91 1.89
N PRO A 9 12.78 -6.94 1.06
CA PRO A 9 14.12 -7.22 0.56
C PRO A 9 14.54 -6.14 -0.45
N GLN A 10 15.86 -5.94 -0.62
CA GLN A 10 16.40 -4.90 -1.52
C GLN A 10 15.98 -5.08 -2.99
N ARG A 11 15.85 -6.35 -3.42
CA ARG A 11 15.39 -6.71 -4.75
C ARG A 11 14.03 -7.38 -4.60
N PHE A 12 12.99 -6.70 -5.06
CA PHE A 12 11.62 -7.13 -4.95
C PHE A 12 10.82 -6.60 -6.14
N ASP A 13 9.90 -7.41 -6.66
CA ASP A 13 8.94 -6.94 -7.66
C ASP A 13 7.78 -6.24 -6.95
N TRP A 14 7.80 -4.90 -6.99
CA TRP A 14 6.79 -4.08 -6.32
C TRP A 14 5.39 -4.27 -6.88
N SER A 15 5.24 -4.81 -8.10
CA SER A 15 3.94 -5.10 -8.71
C SER A 15 3.21 -6.24 -7.99
N GLU A 16 3.92 -7.06 -7.22
CA GLU A 16 3.33 -8.06 -6.35
C GLU A 16 2.66 -7.43 -5.12
N THR A 17 2.92 -6.16 -4.78
CA THR A 17 2.25 -5.52 -3.64
C THR A 17 0.83 -5.05 -3.99
N GLY A 18 0.04 -4.68 -2.99
CA GLY A 18 -1.28 -4.09 -3.16
C GLY A 18 -2.45 -5.04 -2.84
N PHE A 19 -3.66 -4.50 -2.97
CA PHE A 19 -4.90 -5.16 -2.53
C PHE A 19 -5.34 -6.35 -3.41
N GLU A 20 -4.81 -6.44 -4.62
CA GLU A 20 -5.15 -7.50 -5.59
C GLU A 20 -4.26 -8.75 -5.42
N ASN A 21 -3.17 -8.64 -4.66
CA ASN A 21 -2.13 -9.67 -4.57
C ASN A 21 -2.08 -10.28 -3.17
N TRP A 22 -2.98 -11.23 -2.92
CA TRP A 22 -2.98 -12.04 -1.70
C TRP A 22 -2.27 -13.36 -1.93
N ARG A 23 -1.39 -13.73 -1.01
CA ARG A 23 -0.77 -15.07 -0.94
C ARG A 23 -0.46 -15.41 0.51
N ARG A 24 -0.09 -16.66 0.78
CA ARG A 24 0.22 -17.09 2.15
C ARG A 24 1.34 -16.23 2.74
N ALA A 25 1.22 -15.87 4.01
CA ALA A 25 2.22 -15.05 4.71
C ALA A 25 3.62 -15.70 4.69
N SER A 26 3.70 -17.04 4.75
CA SER A 26 4.95 -17.79 4.56
C SER A 26 5.57 -17.59 3.17
N ASP A 27 4.76 -17.38 2.13
CA ASP A 27 5.26 -17.20 0.76
C ASP A 27 5.88 -15.82 0.59
N TRP A 28 5.33 -14.79 1.25
CA TRP A 28 5.99 -13.50 1.38
C TRP A 28 7.34 -13.61 2.10
N VAL A 29 7.41 -14.42 3.16
CA VAL A 29 8.67 -14.65 3.87
C VAL A 29 9.68 -15.41 3.01
N ALA A 30 9.22 -16.40 2.24
CA ALA A 30 10.05 -17.11 1.26
C ALA A 30 10.57 -16.16 0.16
N ALA A 31 9.78 -15.15 -0.22
CA ALA A 31 10.18 -14.06 -1.12
C ALA A 31 11.09 -13.01 -0.45
N GLY A 32 11.45 -13.18 0.83
CA GLY A 32 12.44 -12.35 1.54
C GLY A 32 11.85 -11.25 2.41
N VAL A 33 10.52 -11.12 2.50
CA VAL A 33 9.85 -10.21 3.44
C VAL A 33 10.10 -10.69 4.87
N ARG A 34 10.36 -9.77 5.81
CA ARG A 34 10.62 -10.14 7.21
C ARG A 34 9.80 -9.29 8.17
N PRO A 35 9.21 -9.87 9.24
CA PRO A 35 8.64 -9.08 10.33
C PRO A 35 9.65 -8.06 10.86
N ARG A 36 9.21 -6.81 11.08
CA ARG A 36 10.08 -5.77 11.64
C ARG A 36 10.40 -6.01 13.11
N SER A 37 9.46 -6.61 13.82
CA SER A 37 9.52 -6.97 15.23
C SER A 37 8.78 -8.29 15.47
N GLY A 38 9.23 -9.04 16.48
CA GLY A 38 8.61 -10.30 16.88
C GLY A 38 8.71 -11.41 15.82
N GLN A 39 7.84 -12.40 15.96
CA GLN A 39 7.66 -13.48 14.99
C GLN A 39 6.53 -13.13 14.01
N LEU A 40 6.47 -13.82 12.88
CA LEU A 40 5.37 -13.66 11.94
C LEU A 40 4.05 -14.06 12.62
N ALA A 41 3.08 -13.16 12.63
CA ALA A 41 1.87 -13.32 13.43
C ALA A 41 0.98 -14.51 12.99
N ALA A 42 0.89 -14.79 11.69
CA ALA A 42 0.08 -15.88 11.16
C ALA A 42 0.66 -16.42 9.82
N PRO A 43 1.66 -17.32 9.86
CA PRO A 43 2.36 -17.81 8.66
C PRO A 43 1.44 -18.49 7.64
N ASP A 44 0.38 -19.14 8.09
CA ASP A 44 -0.51 -19.95 7.25
C ASP A 44 -1.69 -19.19 6.65
N LEU A 45 -1.93 -17.95 7.09
CA LEU A 45 -3.00 -17.12 6.55
C LEU A 45 -2.57 -16.45 5.26
N GLU A 46 -3.54 -16.14 4.41
CA GLU A 46 -3.33 -15.19 3.32
C GLU A 46 -2.99 -13.82 3.88
N ALA A 47 -2.13 -13.12 3.16
CA ALA A 47 -1.73 -11.77 3.46
C ALA A 47 -1.42 -11.02 2.16
N ALA A 48 -1.49 -9.70 2.24
CA ALA A 48 -1.00 -8.79 1.21
C ALA A 48 0.05 -7.86 1.81
N ILE A 49 0.94 -7.33 0.96
CA ILE A 49 1.86 -6.25 1.36
C ILE A 49 1.28 -4.92 0.88
N LEU A 50 1.08 -3.99 1.80
CA LEU A 50 0.60 -2.65 1.51
C LEU A 50 1.66 -1.59 1.80
N LEU A 51 1.79 -0.64 0.89
CA LEU A 51 2.79 0.43 0.90
C LEU A 51 2.08 1.80 0.96
N PRO A 52 1.90 2.38 2.16
CA PRO A 52 1.13 3.61 2.31
C PRO A 52 1.77 4.80 1.60
N GLN A 53 3.10 4.80 1.51
CA GLN A 53 3.89 5.91 0.97
C GLN A 53 4.93 5.40 -0.04
N GLY A 54 4.57 4.36 -0.80
CA GLY A 54 5.43 3.74 -1.80
C GLY A 54 6.58 2.93 -1.20
N ARG A 55 7.49 2.47 -2.06
CA ARG A 55 8.56 1.52 -1.69
C ARG A 55 9.63 2.09 -0.75
N ASN A 56 9.71 3.40 -0.63
CA ASN A 56 10.67 4.10 0.23
C ASN A 56 10.08 4.44 1.61
N GLY A 57 8.79 4.18 1.82
CA GLY A 57 8.11 4.37 3.10
C GLY A 57 7.95 3.06 3.89
N PRO A 58 7.08 3.07 4.91
CA PRO A 58 6.78 1.86 5.68
C PRO A 58 6.08 0.80 4.82
N ALA A 59 6.33 -0.47 5.12
CA ALA A 59 5.65 -1.61 4.53
C ALA A 59 4.89 -2.42 5.59
N PHE A 60 3.66 -2.80 5.27
CA PHE A 60 2.82 -3.54 6.18
C PHE A 60 2.32 -4.82 5.52
N MET A 61 2.51 -5.95 6.19
CA MET A 61 1.77 -7.16 5.89
C MET A 61 0.39 -7.06 6.53
N VAL A 62 -0.66 -7.17 5.74
CA VAL A 62 -2.04 -7.15 6.20
C VAL A 62 -2.69 -8.52 6.03
N TYR A 63 -3.55 -8.88 6.97
CA TYR A 63 -4.27 -10.16 7.01
C TYR A 63 -5.76 -9.94 6.75
N PRO A 64 -6.61 -10.99 6.61
CA PRO A 64 -8.01 -10.82 6.22
C PRO A 64 -8.80 -9.90 7.17
N ASN A 65 -8.47 -9.86 8.46
CA ASN A 65 -9.11 -8.94 9.42
C ASN A 65 -8.83 -7.45 9.12
N PHE A 66 -7.83 -7.12 8.31
CA PHE A 66 -7.60 -5.75 7.85
C PHE A 66 -8.78 -5.23 7.00
N ASN A 67 -9.45 -6.12 6.25
CA ASN A 67 -10.58 -5.75 5.39
C ASN A 67 -11.77 -5.20 6.20
N VAL A 68 -11.92 -5.59 7.47
CA VAL A 68 -12.94 -5.04 8.37
C VAL A 68 -12.77 -3.52 8.55
N PHE A 69 -11.53 -3.03 8.60
CA PHE A 69 -11.30 -1.58 8.67
C PHE A 69 -11.73 -0.90 7.36
N LEU A 70 -11.48 -1.51 6.21
CA LEU A 70 -11.88 -0.99 4.89
C LEU A 70 -13.40 -1.04 4.67
N GLU A 71 -14.11 -1.94 5.33
CA GLU A 71 -15.57 -1.94 5.37
C GLU A 71 -16.11 -0.76 6.16
N TRP A 72 -15.49 -0.46 7.31
CA TRP A 72 -15.86 0.68 8.16
C TRP A 72 -15.51 2.04 7.53
N ASN A 73 -14.35 2.17 6.89
CA ASN A 73 -13.91 3.41 6.25
C ASN A 73 -13.10 3.13 4.98
N LYS A 74 -13.48 3.75 3.86
CA LYS A 74 -12.82 3.54 2.56
C LYS A 74 -11.49 4.26 2.40
N SER A 75 -11.12 5.15 3.33
CA SER A 75 -9.83 5.84 3.34
C SER A 75 -8.72 4.91 3.81
N PHE A 76 -7.85 4.54 2.88
CA PHE A 76 -6.72 3.64 3.13
C PHE A 76 -5.77 4.16 4.22
N VAL A 77 -5.39 5.44 4.17
CA VAL A 77 -4.48 6.05 5.15
C VAL A 77 -5.11 6.06 6.53
N TYR A 78 -6.42 6.34 6.61
CA TYR A 78 -7.15 6.35 7.87
C TYR A 78 -7.16 4.97 8.52
N VAL A 79 -7.51 3.93 7.75
CA VAL A 79 -7.56 2.56 8.29
C VAL A 79 -6.20 2.03 8.70
N ILE A 80 -5.14 2.34 7.95
CA ILE A 80 -3.77 1.99 8.36
C ILE A 80 -3.38 2.71 9.63
N THR A 81 -3.75 3.98 9.79
CA THR A 81 -3.44 4.74 10.99
C THR A 81 -4.13 4.12 12.21
N ALA A 82 -5.42 3.77 12.10
CA ALA A 82 -6.16 3.10 13.17
C ALA A 82 -5.57 1.72 13.51
N ALA A 83 -5.27 0.91 12.49
CA ALA A 83 -4.62 -0.39 12.64
C ALA A 83 -3.22 -0.28 13.29
N HIS A 84 -2.43 0.72 12.90
CA HIS A 84 -1.11 0.97 13.50
C HIS A 84 -1.23 1.43 14.95
N PHE A 85 -2.19 2.32 15.25
CA PHE A 85 -2.43 2.77 16.62
C PHE A 85 -2.78 1.59 17.55
N ALA A 86 -3.62 0.66 17.09
CA ALA A 86 -3.91 -0.57 17.84
C ALA A 86 -2.64 -1.39 18.12
N MET A 87 -1.73 -1.55 17.15
CA MET A 87 -0.45 -2.24 17.38
C MET A 87 0.43 -1.51 18.41
N ARG A 88 0.43 -0.17 18.41
CA ARG A 88 1.16 0.64 19.39
C ARG A 88 0.62 0.45 20.81
N LEU A 89 -0.69 0.29 20.97
CA LEU A 89 -1.32 -0.04 22.26
C LEU A 89 -0.91 -1.44 22.76
N GLU A 90 -0.67 -2.38 21.84
CA GLU A 90 -0.17 -3.72 22.15
C GLU A 90 1.36 -3.78 22.37
N GLY A 91 2.06 -2.64 22.30
CA GLY A 91 3.49 -2.54 22.60
C GLY A 91 4.41 -2.69 21.38
N ALA A 92 3.89 -2.69 20.16
CA ALA A 92 4.73 -2.59 18.97
C ALA A 92 5.55 -1.28 18.98
N PRO A 93 6.78 -1.24 18.43
CA PRO A 93 7.57 0.00 18.34
C PRO A 93 6.90 1.03 17.43
N ALA A 94 7.44 2.27 17.42
CA ALA A 94 7.07 3.23 16.38
C ALA A 94 7.47 2.67 15.02
N TYR A 95 6.64 2.91 13.99
CA TYR A 95 6.96 2.45 12.64
C TYR A 95 8.18 3.15 12.09
N ASP A 96 8.87 2.49 11.16
CA ASP A 96 9.96 3.06 10.40
C ASP A 96 9.39 3.91 9.26
N ALA A 97 9.50 5.22 9.36
CA ALA A 97 8.91 6.13 8.38
C ALA A 97 9.60 6.05 7.01
N GLY A 98 10.86 5.61 6.97
CA GLY A 98 11.68 5.66 5.75
C GLY A 98 11.83 7.10 5.22
N GLU A 99 12.01 7.20 3.90
CA GLU A 99 12.17 8.46 3.18
C GLU A 99 11.22 8.49 1.96
N PRO A 100 9.90 8.52 2.19
CA PRO A 100 8.93 8.58 1.12
C PRO A 100 9.07 9.89 0.34
N GLY A 101 8.79 9.84 -0.96
CA GLY A 101 8.73 11.05 -1.79
C GLY A 101 7.56 11.95 -1.40
N THR A 102 7.59 13.19 -1.88
CA THR A 102 6.52 14.18 -1.64
C THR A 102 5.18 13.66 -2.14
N ALA A 103 4.17 13.68 -1.25
CA ALA A 103 2.79 13.35 -1.60
C ALA A 103 2.19 14.42 -2.53
N LEU A 104 1.33 13.98 -3.45
CA LEU A 104 0.48 14.89 -4.22
C LEU A 104 -0.53 15.59 -3.29
N ASP A 105 -0.81 16.86 -3.55
CA ASP A 105 -1.91 17.57 -2.91
C ASP A 105 -3.28 17.11 -3.45
N GLU A 106 -4.37 17.49 -2.78
CA GLU A 106 -5.72 17.07 -3.16
C GLU A 106 -6.09 17.43 -4.61
N GLY A 107 -5.68 18.59 -5.09
CA GLY A 107 -5.93 19.03 -6.47
C GLY A 107 -5.18 18.19 -7.48
N GLN A 108 -3.92 17.85 -7.17
CA GLN A 108 -3.09 16.96 -7.97
C GLN A 108 -3.63 15.52 -7.97
N VAL A 109 -4.16 15.03 -6.84
CA VAL A 109 -4.81 13.70 -6.79
C VAL A 109 -6.11 13.69 -7.62
N LYS A 110 -6.89 14.77 -7.64
CA LYS A 110 -8.06 14.87 -8.54
C LYS A 110 -7.65 14.84 -10.01
N ALA A 111 -6.64 15.63 -10.39
CA ALA A 111 -6.10 15.60 -11.76
C ALA A 111 -5.55 14.21 -12.14
N LEU A 112 -4.89 13.53 -11.21
CA LEU A 112 -4.46 12.14 -11.37
C LEU A 112 -5.65 11.22 -11.65
N GLN A 113 -6.69 11.28 -10.81
CA GLN A 113 -7.89 10.44 -10.94
C GLN A 113 -8.60 10.68 -12.29
N GLU A 114 -8.72 11.93 -12.74
CA GLU A 114 -9.27 12.28 -14.05
C GLU A 114 -8.46 11.65 -15.20
N ARG A 115 -7.12 11.74 -15.15
CA ARG A 115 -6.26 11.15 -16.18
C ARG A 115 -6.31 9.62 -16.17
N LEU A 116 -6.36 9.01 -14.99
CA LEU A 116 -6.52 7.56 -14.85
C LEU A 116 -7.87 7.09 -15.41
N GLU A 117 -8.96 7.79 -15.10
CA GLU A 117 -10.29 7.48 -15.61
C GLU A 117 -10.38 7.64 -17.13
N ALA A 118 -9.79 8.70 -17.68
CA ALA A 118 -9.71 8.92 -19.14
C ALA A 118 -8.95 7.80 -19.88
N ARG A 119 -8.09 7.05 -19.18
CA ARG A 119 -7.36 5.88 -19.69
C ARG A 119 -8.11 4.56 -19.46
N GLY A 120 -9.30 4.60 -18.86
CA GLY A 120 -10.16 3.45 -18.64
C GLY A 120 -9.98 2.76 -17.30
N HIS A 121 -9.25 3.34 -16.34
CA HIS A 121 -9.13 2.79 -15.00
C HIS A 121 -10.33 3.17 -14.13
N ASP A 122 -10.85 2.22 -13.35
CA ASP A 122 -11.81 2.50 -12.29
C ASP A 122 -11.05 3.05 -11.06
N VAL A 123 -11.17 4.35 -10.82
CA VAL A 123 -10.59 5.02 -9.65
C VAL A 123 -11.53 5.12 -8.46
N GLY A 124 -12.77 4.63 -8.59
CA GLY A 124 -13.84 4.71 -7.58
C GLY A 124 -14.56 6.06 -7.53
N GLY A 125 -13.86 7.15 -7.84
CA GLY A 125 -14.40 8.51 -7.98
C GLY A 125 -13.26 9.53 -8.05
N ILE A 126 -13.58 10.74 -8.52
CA ILE A 126 -12.64 11.88 -8.56
C ILE A 126 -12.89 12.73 -7.32
N ASP A 127 -12.35 12.28 -6.19
CA ASP A 127 -12.57 12.86 -4.85
C ASP A 127 -11.31 13.45 -4.22
N GLY A 128 -10.14 13.28 -4.85
CA GLY A 128 -8.85 13.71 -4.31
C GLY A 128 -8.29 12.77 -3.24
N ILE A 129 -8.90 11.59 -3.05
CA ILE A 129 -8.49 10.61 -2.05
C ILE A 129 -7.74 9.47 -2.74
N LEU A 130 -6.51 9.19 -2.26
CA LEU A 130 -5.71 8.06 -2.75
C LEU A 130 -6.17 6.73 -2.14
N GLY A 131 -7.37 6.30 -2.54
CA GLY A 131 -8.01 5.05 -2.13
C GLY A 131 -7.47 3.80 -2.84
N ALA A 132 -8.01 2.63 -2.48
CA ALA A 132 -7.54 1.34 -3.01
C ALA A 132 -7.62 1.25 -4.54
N LYS A 133 -8.71 1.74 -5.13
CA LYS A 133 -8.93 1.74 -6.58
C LYS A 133 -7.95 2.66 -7.31
N THR A 134 -7.83 3.92 -6.87
CA THR A 134 -6.82 4.86 -7.42
C THR A 134 -5.40 4.30 -7.31
N ARG A 135 -5.05 3.65 -6.20
CA ARG A 135 -3.74 3.01 -6.01
C ARG A 135 -3.48 1.86 -6.97
N SER A 136 -4.47 0.99 -7.18
CA SER A 136 -4.40 -0.09 -8.17
C SER A 136 -4.18 0.47 -9.58
N ALA A 137 -4.92 1.53 -9.95
CA ALA A 137 -4.76 2.22 -11.22
C ALA A 137 -3.37 2.87 -11.39
N VAL A 138 -2.87 3.55 -10.34
CA VAL A 138 -1.50 4.10 -10.29
C VAL A 138 -0.47 3.02 -10.54
N GLN A 139 -0.57 1.88 -9.85
CA GLN A 139 0.38 0.78 -10.00
C GLN A 139 0.38 0.21 -11.42
N LYS A 140 -0.81 0.04 -12.02
CA LYS A 140 -0.96 -0.41 -13.41
C LYS A 140 -0.30 0.54 -14.41
N GLU A 141 -0.45 1.85 -14.22
CA GLU A 141 0.20 2.85 -15.06
C GLU A 141 1.72 2.92 -14.81
N GLN A 142 2.17 2.78 -13.57
CA GLN A 142 3.60 2.66 -13.26
C GLN A 142 4.23 1.48 -14.01
N VAL A 143 3.60 0.30 -14.00
CA VAL A 143 4.04 -0.85 -14.81
C VAL A 143 4.10 -0.50 -16.28
N ARG A 144 3.03 0.08 -16.85
CA ARG A 144 2.95 0.44 -18.28
C ARG A 144 4.05 1.42 -18.70
N LEU A 145 4.39 2.36 -17.82
CA LEU A 145 5.38 3.41 -18.06
C LEU A 145 6.83 2.97 -17.72
N GLY A 146 7.03 1.77 -17.17
CA GLY A 146 8.35 1.32 -16.71
C GLY A 146 8.83 2.03 -15.44
N LEU A 147 7.92 2.66 -14.69
CA LEU A 147 8.18 3.26 -13.39
C LEU A 147 8.10 2.18 -12.29
N PRO A 148 8.68 2.42 -11.10
CA PRO A 148 8.50 1.54 -9.95
C PRO A 148 7.01 1.34 -9.61
N PRO A 149 6.47 0.11 -9.67
CA PRO A 149 5.05 -0.15 -9.46
C PRO A 149 4.70 -0.31 -7.98
N ASP A 150 4.90 0.76 -7.20
CA ASP A 150 4.71 0.80 -5.75
C ASP A 150 3.41 1.46 -5.29
N ALA A 151 2.52 1.78 -6.24
CA ALA A 151 1.21 2.38 -6.03
C ALA A 151 1.25 3.77 -5.35
N TRP A 152 2.40 4.44 -5.37
CA TRP A 152 2.57 5.80 -4.86
C TRP A 152 2.66 6.80 -6.01
N PRO A 153 1.67 7.69 -6.17
CA PRO A 153 1.70 8.67 -7.24
C PRO A 153 2.71 9.77 -6.94
N THR A 154 3.44 10.16 -7.96
CA THR A 154 4.40 11.26 -7.95
C THR A 154 4.00 12.32 -8.97
N LEU A 155 4.59 13.51 -8.89
CA LEU A 155 4.42 14.53 -9.93
C LEU A 155 4.90 14.02 -11.30
N GLU A 156 6.00 13.25 -11.32
CA GLU A 156 6.48 12.60 -12.53
C GLU A 156 5.44 11.68 -13.16
N LEU A 157 4.79 10.81 -12.38
CA LEU A 157 3.71 9.98 -12.89
C LEU A 157 2.57 10.86 -13.43
N LEU A 158 2.16 11.87 -12.67
CA LEU A 158 1.05 12.75 -13.04
C LEU A 158 1.31 13.44 -14.39
N ASP A 159 2.54 13.88 -14.66
CA ASP A 159 2.95 14.53 -15.91
C ASP A 159 3.05 13.58 -17.11
N LEU A 160 3.25 12.28 -16.86
CA LEU A 160 3.37 11.24 -17.90
C LEU A 160 2.03 10.62 -18.34
N LEU A 161 0.93 10.89 -17.61
CA LEU A 161 -0.40 10.32 -17.85
C LEU A 161 -1.21 11.07 -18.92
#